data_AF-A0A8H4KVI9-F1
#
_entry.id   AF-A0A8H4KVI9-F1
#
_cell.length_a   1.000
_cell.length_b   1.000
_cell.length_c   1.000
_cell.angle_alpha   90.00
_cell.angle_beta   90.00
_cell.angle_gamma   90.00
#
_symmetry.space_group_name_H-M   'P 1'
#
loop_
_entity.id
_entity.type
_entity.pdbx_description
1 polymer ?
#
loop_
_entity_poly.entity_id
_entity_poly.type
_entity_poly.pdbx_seq_one_letter_code
_entity_poly.pdbx_strand_id
1 'polypeptide(L)'
;MKTAAQGCPQPVSTETSSPTPTLVQVNAPKAVVAYTDHNDDIQMLPASASGPSRQTSFSMSFDLTCNVAFFKLDVPVDLKAFPEGKTSLFLHVPPSSISSLEHSSPNDPPDFVNKQLGTELACLTFLLRQPPDLVVPRTSLAPKNKDSGKKLDALKVLARHTYFDIFFPAGLLQDSLARDLCALVASPTVRSICQIADITGLYAGKGGMVFSEQPSPPPY
;
A
#
# COMPACT_ATOMS: atom_id res chain seq x y z
N MET A 1 -25.24 55.35 41.78
CA MET A 1 -23.96 54.61 41.76
C MET A 1 -24.26 53.12 41.85
N LYS A 2 -23.80 52.32 40.87
CA LYS A 2 -23.36 50.90 40.94
C LYS A 2 -24.27 49.87 41.67
N THR A 3 -24.58 48.64 41.21
CA THR A 3 -24.22 47.77 40.08
C THR A 3 -25.19 46.57 40.08
N ALA A 4 -25.37 45.95 38.92
CA ALA A 4 -26.15 44.75 38.60
C ALA A 4 -25.72 43.45 39.31
N ALA A 5 -26.60 42.43 39.32
CA ALA A 5 -26.33 41.09 38.77
C ALA A 5 -27.60 40.24 38.73
N GLN A 6 -28.10 40.00 37.52
CA GLN A 6 -29.17 39.07 37.18
C GLN A 6 -28.51 37.72 36.86
N GLY A 7 -29.00 36.63 37.48
CA GLY A 7 -28.47 35.29 37.28
C GLY A 7 -28.73 34.77 35.86
N CYS A 8 -27.66 34.42 35.15
CA CYS A 8 -27.71 33.65 33.91
C CYS A 8 -28.10 32.19 34.21
N PRO A 9 -29.01 31.57 33.44
CA PRO A 9 -29.17 30.13 33.43
C PRO A 9 -27.97 29.46 32.72
N GLN A 10 -27.64 28.25 33.18
CA GLN A 10 -26.49 27.47 32.76
C GLN A 10 -26.45 27.16 31.25
N PRO A 11 -25.25 26.97 30.66
CA PRO A 11 -25.13 26.56 29.28
C PRO A 11 -25.54 25.09 29.11
N VAL A 12 -26.35 24.83 28.09
CA VAL A 12 -26.59 23.51 27.51
C VAL A 12 -25.26 22.87 27.14
N SER A 13 -24.96 21.72 27.75
CA SER A 13 -23.90 20.84 27.28
C SER A 13 -24.26 20.33 25.90
N THR A 14 -23.69 20.93 24.86
CA THR A 14 -23.68 20.33 23.52
C THR A 14 -22.65 19.21 23.56
N GLU A 15 -23.11 17.97 23.77
CA GLU A 15 -22.29 16.79 23.50
C GLU A 15 -21.85 16.86 22.03
N THR A 16 -20.57 17.16 21.85
CA THR A 16 -19.93 17.08 20.55
C THR A 16 -19.81 15.61 20.24
N SER A 17 -20.73 15.09 19.42
CA SER A 17 -20.65 13.74 18.90
C SER A 17 -19.33 13.61 18.14
N SER A 18 -18.38 12.88 18.71
CA SER A 18 -17.19 12.42 18.01
C SER A 18 -17.65 11.73 16.72
N PRO A 19 -17.18 12.15 15.52
CA PRO A 19 -17.51 11.45 14.30
C PRO A 19 -16.98 10.02 14.42
N THR A 20 -17.89 9.05 14.29
CA THR A 20 -17.56 7.63 14.14
C THR A 20 -16.50 7.51 13.03
N PRO A 21 -15.38 6.80 13.23
CA PRO A 21 -14.38 6.68 12.18
C PRO A 21 -14.99 5.94 10.98
N THR A 22 -15.26 6.67 9.89
CA THR A 22 -15.65 6.15 8.57
C THR A 22 -14.48 5.54 7.80
N LEU A 23 -13.29 5.52 8.40
CA LEU A 23 -12.10 4.95 7.80
C LEU A 23 -12.21 3.42 7.78
N VAL A 24 -12.31 2.88 6.58
CA VAL A 24 -12.24 1.45 6.33
C VAL A 24 -10.77 1.06 6.14
N GLN A 25 -10.34 0.00 6.82
CA GLN A 25 -9.00 -0.55 6.67
C GLN A 25 -9.08 -2.04 6.36
N VAL A 26 -8.46 -2.43 5.25
CA VAL A 26 -8.33 -3.84 4.86
C VAL A 26 -6.85 -4.18 4.88
N ASN A 27 -6.52 -5.25 5.60
CA ASN A 27 -5.16 -5.76 5.73
C ASN A 27 -5.12 -7.22 5.27
N ALA A 28 -4.45 -7.47 4.15
CA ALA A 28 -4.14 -8.79 3.66
C ALA A 28 -2.74 -9.19 4.15
N PRO A 29 -2.62 -10.13 5.12
CA PRO A 29 -1.33 -10.55 5.65
C PRO A 29 -0.47 -11.30 4.63
N LYS A 30 -1.10 -11.77 3.53
CA LYS A 30 -0.44 -12.37 2.38
C LYS A 30 -1.01 -11.76 1.12
N ALA A 31 -0.12 -11.36 0.21
CA ALA A 31 -0.47 -10.93 -1.12
C ALA A 31 0.55 -11.45 -2.13
N VAL A 32 0.09 -11.59 -3.38
CA VAL A 32 0.95 -11.85 -4.54
C VAL A 32 0.70 -10.73 -5.53
N VAL A 33 1.77 -10.11 -6.01
CA VAL A 33 1.70 -9.12 -7.08
C VAL A 33 2.11 -9.79 -8.38
N ALA A 34 1.29 -9.69 -9.41
CA ALA A 34 1.67 -10.07 -10.77
C ALA A 34 1.89 -8.81 -11.61
N TYR A 35 2.97 -8.80 -12.39
CA TYR A 35 3.32 -7.70 -13.29
C TYR A 35 4.10 -8.26 -14.47
N THR A 36 4.02 -7.62 -15.63
CA THR A 36 4.87 -7.96 -16.77
C THR A 36 6.24 -7.36 -16.57
N ASP A 37 7.32 -8.05 -16.94
CA ASP A 37 8.65 -7.43 -17.00
C ASP A 37 8.91 -6.80 -18.39
N HIS A 38 10.15 -6.37 -18.62
CA HIS A 38 10.57 -5.73 -19.88
C HIS A 38 10.55 -6.68 -21.09
N ASN A 39 10.41 -8.00 -20.87
CA ASN A 39 10.32 -9.02 -21.91
C ASN A 39 8.88 -9.48 -22.15
N ASP A 40 7.89 -8.77 -21.57
CA ASP A 40 6.46 -9.17 -21.56
C ASP A 40 6.18 -10.50 -20.84
N ASP A 41 7.14 -10.99 -20.04
CA ASP A 41 6.94 -12.17 -19.21
C ASP A 41 6.22 -11.80 -17.90
N ILE A 42 5.22 -12.59 -17.51
CA ILE A 42 4.53 -12.40 -16.23
C ILE A 42 5.45 -12.82 -15.09
N GLN A 43 5.83 -11.86 -14.26
CA GLN A 43 6.57 -12.05 -13.02
C GLN A 43 5.64 -11.97 -11.82
N MET A 44 6.03 -12.63 -10.74
CA MET A 44 5.28 -12.64 -9.48
C MET A 44 6.15 -12.25 -8.28
N LEU A 45 5.59 -11.45 -7.38
CA LEU A 45 6.21 -11.07 -6.11
C LEU A 45 5.30 -11.48 -4.93
N PRO A 46 5.78 -12.33 -4.00
CA PRO A 46 7.10 -12.96 -3.97
C PRO A 46 7.23 -14.07 -5.02
N ALA A 47 8.43 -14.26 -5.57
CA ALA A 47 8.72 -15.29 -6.57
C ALA A 47 8.84 -16.72 -6.01
N SER A 48 8.64 -16.92 -4.70
CA SER A 48 8.67 -18.22 -4.04
C SER A 48 7.86 -18.23 -2.77
N ALA A 49 7.20 -19.36 -2.52
CA ALA A 49 6.55 -19.66 -1.25
C ALA A 49 7.61 -19.73 -0.15
N SER A 50 7.73 -18.63 0.61
CA SER A 50 8.61 -18.57 1.77
C SER A 50 7.78 -18.66 3.05
N GLY A 51 8.40 -19.15 4.13
CA GLY A 51 7.73 -19.36 5.43
C GLY A 51 6.99 -18.11 5.95
N PRO A 52 6.11 -18.28 6.96
CA PRO A 52 5.11 -17.29 7.36
C PRO A 52 5.65 -15.89 7.71
N SER A 53 6.92 -15.77 8.10
CA SER A 53 7.55 -14.48 8.46
C SER A 53 8.20 -13.72 7.29
N ARG A 54 8.08 -14.19 6.04
CA ARG A 54 8.76 -13.63 4.85
C ARG A 54 7.80 -13.10 3.77
N GLN A 55 6.51 -13.02 4.09
CA GLN A 55 5.47 -12.85 3.09
C GLN A 55 5.20 -11.37 2.82
N THR A 56 4.97 -11.09 1.54
CA THR A 56 4.48 -9.79 1.10
C THR A 56 3.05 -9.62 1.63
N SER A 57 2.76 -8.46 2.19
CA SER A 57 1.41 -8.11 2.65
C SER A 57 0.90 -6.88 1.89
N PHE A 58 -0.42 -6.75 1.83
CA PHE A 58 -1.09 -5.65 1.17
C PHE A 58 -2.07 -5.01 2.13
N SER A 59 -2.11 -3.69 2.15
CA SER A 59 -3.04 -2.93 2.96
C SER A 59 -3.64 -1.80 2.15
N MET A 60 -4.92 -1.55 2.39
CA MET A 60 -5.61 -0.39 1.86
C MET A 60 -6.42 0.28 2.96
N SER A 61 -6.51 1.60 2.87
CA SER A 61 -7.28 2.41 3.79
C SER A 61 -8.04 3.45 2.99
N PHE A 62 -9.32 3.60 3.23
CA PHE A 62 -10.14 4.57 2.49
C PHE A 62 -11.33 5.05 3.31
N ASP A 63 -11.80 6.25 3.01
CA ASP A 63 -12.99 6.85 3.57
C ASP A 63 -13.78 7.49 2.42
N LEU A 64 -14.96 6.92 2.15
CA LEU A 64 -15.85 7.34 1.08
C LEU A 64 -16.42 8.74 1.33
N THR A 65 -16.56 9.16 2.59
CA THR A 65 -17.10 10.47 2.98
C THR A 65 -16.05 11.56 2.78
N CYS A 66 -14.81 11.27 3.19
CA CYS A 66 -13.70 12.20 3.08
C CYS A 66 -13.04 12.22 1.69
N ASN A 67 -13.47 11.33 0.78
CA ASN A 67 -12.86 11.07 -0.52
C ASN A 67 -11.35 10.84 -0.43
N VAL A 68 -10.93 9.96 0.49
CA VAL A 68 -9.52 9.61 0.66
C VAL A 68 -9.29 8.13 0.54
N ALA A 69 -8.15 7.76 -0.06
CA ALA A 69 -7.71 6.38 -0.17
C ALA A 69 -6.19 6.30 -0.08
N PHE A 70 -5.66 5.13 0.26
CA PHE A 70 -4.25 4.85 0.24
C PHE A 70 -4.01 3.35 0.14
N PHE A 71 -3.08 2.95 -0.72
CA PHE A 71 -2.72 1.55 -0.93
C PHE A 71 -1.23 1.36 -0.67
N LYS A 72 -0.91 0.26 0.00
CA LYS A 72 0.46 -0.04 0.40
C LYS A 72 0.74 -1.53 0.30
N LEU A 73 1.77 -1.86 -0.46
CA LEU A 73 2.43 -3.17 -0.42
C LEU A 73 3.59 -3.11 0.56
N ASP A 74 3.72 -4.10 1.43
CA ASP A 74 4.85 -4.28 2.34
C ASP A 74 5.60 -5.56 1.96
N VAL A 75 6.89 -5.41 1.65
CA VAL A 75 7.76 -6.51 1.26
C VAL A 75 8.95 -6.58 2.21
N PRO A 76 8.98 -7.58 3.11
CA PRO A 76 10.10 -7.80 4.00
C PRO A 76 11.34 -8.31 3.24
N VAL A 77 12.48 -7.63 3.41
CA VAL A 77 13.78 -8.02 2.85
C VAL A 77 14.88 -8.05 3.92
N ASP A 78 15.85 -8.95 3.78
CA ASP A 78 17.03 -9.00 4.63
C ASP A 78 18.12 -8.08 4.05
N LEU A 79 18.39 -6.94 4.68
CA LEU A 79 19.42 -5.97 4.26
C LEU A 79 20.66 -6.02 5.15
N LYS A 80 21.84 -5.80 4.57
CA LYS A 80 23.12 -5.81 5.31
C LYS A 80 23.19 -4.71 6.37
N ALA A 81 22.57 -3.55 6.10
CA ALA A 81 22.50 -2.43 7.03
C ALA A 81 21.66 -2.71 8.30
N PHE A 82 20.82 -3.74 8.27
CA PHE A 82 19.95 -4.13 9.39
C PHE A 82 20.27 -5.56 9.83
N PRO A 83 21.32 -5.78 10.65
CA PRO A 83 21.79 -7.10 11.03
C PRO A 83 20.74 -7.91 11.81
N GLU A 84 19.95 -7.24 12.64
CA GLU A 84 19.06 -7.85 13.65
C GLU A 84 17.69 -8.29 13.14
N GLY A 85 17.34 -8.03 11.88
CA GLY A 85 16.03 -8.43 11.37
C GLY A 85 15.77 -8.07 9.92
N LYS A 86 14.54 -8.35 9.50
CA LYS A 86 14.02 -7.94 8.19
C LYS A 86 13.63 -6.48 8.23
N THR A 87 13.79 -5.83 7.10
CA THR A 87 13.35 -4.46 6.86
C THR A 87 12.25 -4.49 5.82
N SER A 88 11.09 -3.93 6.13
CA SER A 88 10.02 -3.76 5.15
C SER A 88 10.34 -2.63 4.19
N LEU A 89 10.32 -2.93 2.90
CA LEU A 89 10.24 -1.91 1.87
C LEU A 89 8.79 -1.76 1.48
N PHE A 90 8.38 -0.53 1.19
CA PHE A 90 6.98 -0.25 0.91
C PHE A 90 6.80 0.22 -0.53
N LEU A 91 5.79 -0.30 -1.20
CA LEU A 91 5.30 0.29 -2.44
C LEU A 91 4.03 1.06 -2.11
N HIS A 92 4.10 2.38 -2.15
CA HIS A 92 2.97 3.26 -1.91
C HIS A 92 2.32 3.59 -3.25
N VAL A 93 1.00 3.39 -3.33
CA VAL A 93 0.20 3.79 -4.50
C VAL A 93 -0.76 4.89 -4.05
N PRO A 94 -0.41 6.17 -4.27
CA PRO A 94 -1.31 7.28 -4.04
C PRO A 94 -2.54 7.15 -4.97
N PRO A 95 -3.77 7.40 -4.50
CA PRO A 95 -4.93 7.32 -5.40
C PRO A 95 -4.87 8.34 -6.55
N SER A 96 -4.15 9.46 -6.37
CA SER A 96 -3.91 10.43 -7.45
C SER A 96 -3.08 9.87 -8.61
N SER A 97 -2.26 8.83 -8.38
CA SER A 97 -1.52 8.17 -9.46
C SER A 97 -2.35 7.13 -10.21
N ILE A 98 -3.51 6.71 -9.67
CA ILE A 98 -4.32 5.65 -10.27
C ILE A 98 -5.21 6.20 -11.39
N SER A 99 -5.10 5.58 -12.57
CA SER A 99 -5.95 5.83 -13.73
C SER A 99 -7.24 5.01 -13.69
N SER A 100 -7.12 3.71 -13.37
CA SER A 100 -8.24 2.79 -13.20
C SER A 100 -7.91 1.80 -12.10
N LEU A 101 -8.92 1.39 -11.34
CA LEU A 101 -8.84 0.33 -10.35
C LEU A 101 -10.02 -0.60 -10.55
N GLU A 102 -9.74 -1.87 -10.77
CA GLU A 102 -10.76 -2.89 -10.99
C GLU A 102 -10.67 -3.98 -9.93
N HIS A 103 -11.82 -4.46 -9.48
CA HIS A 103 -11.93 -5.58 -8.56
C HIS A 103 -12.50 -6.80 -9.28
N SER A 104 -11.86 -7.95 -9.11
CA SER A 104 -12.33 -9.22 -9.64
C SER A 104 -12.08 -10.37 -8.67
N SER A 105 -12.89 -11.42 -8.80
CA SER A 105 -12.68 -12.70 -8.12
C SER A 105 -12.27 -13.72 -9.19
N PRO A 106 -10.96 -13.98 -9.37
CA PRO A 106 -10.49 -14.82 -10.46
C PRO A 106 -10.95 -16.27 -10.27
N ASN A 107 -11.64 -16.83 -11.27
CA ASN A 107 -12.09 -18.23 -11.26
C ASN A 107 -10.96 -19.24 -11.52
N ASP A 108 -9.92 -18.83 -12.26
CA ASP A 108 -8.76 -19.67 -12.58
C ASP A 108 -7.46 -18.84 -12.47
N PRO A 109 -7.03 -18.51 -11.24
CA PRO A 109 -5.80 -17.77 -11.02
C PRO A 109 -4.59 -18.67 -11.27
N PRO A 110 -3.42 -18.11 -11.63
CA PRO A 110 -2.23 -18.92 -11.92
C PRO A 110 -1.88 -19.85 -10.75
N ASP A 111 -1.46 -21.09 -11.05
CA ASP A 111 -1.13 -22.13 -10.07
C ASP A 111 -0.25 -21.65 -8.90
N PHE A 112 0.68 -20.74 -9.17
CA PHE A 112 1.56 -20.17 -8.17
C PHE A 112 0.77 -19.34 -7.12
N VAL A 113 -0.18 -18.52 -7.58
CA VAL A 113 -1.03 -17.71 -6.69
C VAL A 113 -1.89 -18.63 -5.82
N ASN A 114 -2.47 -19.67 -6.41
CA ASN A 114 -3.24 -20.69 -5.69
C ASN A 114 -2.42 -21.38 -4.60
N LYS A 115 -1.17 -21.78 -4.92
CA LYS A 115 -0.26 -22.40 -3.96
C LYS A 115 0.11 -21.47 -2.80
N GLN A 116 0.12 -20.16 -3.03
CA GLN A 116 0.57 -19.20 -2.03
C GLN A 116 -0.56 -18.66 -1.15
N LEU A 117 -1.74 -18.43 -1.74
CA LEU A 117 -2.85 -17.73 -1.10
C LEU A 117 -4.08 -18.62 -0.86
N GLY A 118 -4.16 -19.80 -1.49
CA GLY A 118 -5.35 -20.66 -1.50
C GLY A 118 -6.18 -20.47 -2.77
N THR A 119 -7.33 -21.14 -2.85
CA THR A 119 -8.19 -21.18 -4.04
C THR A 119 -9.20 -20.03 -4.11
N GLU A 120 -9.59 -19.47 -2.96
CA GLU A 120 -10.56 -18.38 -2.88
C GLU A 120 -9.82 -17.04 -2.80
N LEU A 121 -9.80 -16.31 -3.91
CA LEU A 121 -8.98 -15.12 -4.09
C LEU A 121 -9.80 -13.92 -4.55
N ALA A 122 -9.34 -12.74 -4.14
CA ALA A 122 -9.73 -11.47 -4.71
C ALA A 122 -8.50 -10.85 -5.40
N CYS A 123 -8.76 -10.08 -6.47
CA CYS A 123 -7.76 -9.38 -7.25
C CYS A 123 -8.14 -7.90 -7.36
N LEU A 124 -7.15 -7.03 -7.15
CA LEU A 124 -7.22 -5.63 -7.54
C LEU A 124 -6.23 -5.38 -8.69
N THR A 125 -6.77 -4.98 -9.84
CA THR A 125 -6.00 -4.61 -11.02
C THR A 125 -5.78 -3.10 -11.03
N PHE A 126 -4.52 -2.70 -10.97
CA PHE A 126 -4.10 -1.30 -10.97
C PHE A 126 -3.63 -0.89 -12.36
N LEU A 127 -4.22 0.18 -12.88
CA LEU A 127 -3.67 0.93 -14.00
C LEU A 127 -3.35 2.35 -13.51
N LEU A 128 -2.10 2.78 -13.62
CA LEU A 128 -1.58 4.04 -13.08
C LEU A 128 -1.23 5.03 -14.19
N ARG A 129 -1.43 6.31 -13.92
CA ARG A 129 -0.90 7.43 -14.72
C ARG A 129 0.57 7.69 -14.43
N GLN A 130 1.01 7.36 -13.22
CA GLN A 130 2.39 7.54 -12.75
C GLN A 130 2.82 6.30 -11.97
N PRO A 131 4.08 5.86 -12.06
CA PRO A 131 4.56 4.73 -11.29
C PRO A 131 4.39 4.93 -9.78
N PRO A 132 4.32 3.84 -8.99
CA PRO A 132 4.14 3.92 -7.56
C PRO A 132 5.45 4.30 -6.85
N ASP A 133 5.33 4.84 -5.64
CA ASP A 133 6.48 5.27 -4.84
C ASP A 133 7.09 4.09 -4.08
N LEU A 134 8.30 3.67 -4.46
CA LEU A 134 9.07 2.71 -3.68
C LEU A 134 9.75 3.41 -2.51
N VAL A 135 9.25 3.20 -1.30
CA VAL A 135 9.78 3.78 -0.07
C VAL A 135 10.77 2.83 0.58
N VAL A 136 11.99 3.35 0.82
CA VAL A 136 13.15 2.60 1.31
C VAL A 136 13.82 3.33 2.48
N PRO A 137 14.60 2.63 3.32
CA PRO A 137 15.41 3.31 4.34
C PRO A 137 16.51 4.15 3.67
N ARG A 138 16.95 5.22 4.35
CA ARG A 138 18.04 6.11 3.91
C ARG A 138 19.45 5.49 4.04
N THR A 139 19.54 4.18 4.06
CA THR A 139 20.76 3.40 4.28
C THR A 139 21.05 2.52 3.07
N SER A 140 22.19 1.81 3.08
CA SER A 140 22.49 0.84 2.02
C SER A 140 21.38 -0.21 1.89
N LEU A 141 20.89 -0.38 0.65
CA LEU A 141 19.93 -1.43 0.28
C LEU A 141 20.62 -2.74 -0.13
N ALA A 142 21.90 -2.92 0.22
CA ALA A 142 22.62 -4.15 -0.14
C ALA A 142 21.94 -5.38 0.50
N PRO A 143 21.46 -6.35 -0.29
CA PRO A 143 20.78 -7.53 0.23
C PRO A 143 21.75 -8.45 0.95
N LYS A 144 21.29 -9.12 2.02
CA LYS A 144 22.07 -10.14 2.74
C LYS A 144 22.13 -11.47 2.01
N ASN A 145 21.10 -11.80 1.24
CA ASN A 145 20.96 -13.09 0.57
C ASN A 145 20.31 -12.94 -0.82
N LYS A 146 20.41 -14.00 -1.63
CA LYS A 146 19.91 -14.01 -3.02
C LYS A 146 18.39 -13.79 -3.10
N ASP A 147 17.61 -14.33 -2.15
CA ASP A 147 16.16 -14.14 -2.09
C ASP A 147 15.78 -12.66 -1.89
N SER A 148 16.42 -12.00 -0.92
CA SER A 148 16.22 -10.58 -0.66
C SER A 148 16.68 -9.71 -1.83
N GLY A 149 17.76 -10.11 -2.53
CA GLY A 149 18.19 -9.48 -3.77
C GLY A 149 17.10 -9.54 -4.84
N LYS A 150 16.55 -10.75 -5.09
CA LYS A 150 15.44 -10.93 -6.05
C LYS A 150 14.21 -10.09 -5.69
N LYS A 151 13.80 -10.05 -4.42
CA LYS A 151 12.67 -9.22 -3.96
C LYS A 151 12.91 -7.73 -4.15
N LEU A 152 14.12 -7.26 -3.82
CA LEU A 152 14.51 -5.87 -4.02
C LEU A 152 14.51 -5.49 -5.50
N ASP A 153 15.05 -6.35 -6.36
CA ASP A 153 15.10 -6.09 -7.80
C ASP A 153 13.70 -6.12 -8.41
N ALA A 154 12.85 -7.08 -8.02
CA ALA A 154 11.43 -7.12 -8.39
C ALA A 154 10.69 -5.85 -7.96
N LEU A 155 10.91 -5.37 -6.74
CA LEU A 155 10.34 -4.10 -6.28
C LEU A 155 10.81 -2.89 -7.10
N LYS A 156 12.09 -2.82 -7.46
CA LYS A 156 12.61 -1.74 -8.32
C LYS A 156 12.02 -1.76 -9.72
N VAL A 157 11.71 -2.95 -10.25
CA VAL A 157 11.01 -3.10 -11.53
C VAL A 157 9.56 -2.66 -11.37
N LEU A 158 8.86 -3.15 -10.35
CA LEU A 158 7.47 -2.81 -10.06
C LEU A 158 7.28 -1.30 -9.81
N ALA A 159 8.25 -0.63 -9.19
CA ALA A 159 8.27 0.82 -8.97
C ALA A 159 8.32 1.65 -10.27
N ARG A 160 8.51 1.02 -11.43
CA ARG A 160 8.45 1.66 -12.76
C ARG A 160 7.20 1.28 -13.53
N HIS A 161 6.47 0.28 -13.07
CA HIS A 161 5.29 -0.22 -13.75
C HIS A 161 4.08 0.62 -13.42
N THR A 162 3.26 0.82 -14.45
CA THR A 162 1.96 1.47 -14.34
C THR A 162 0.82 0.47 -14.44
N TYR A 163 1.11 -0.82 -14.57
CA TYR A 163 0.11 -1.88 -14.62
C TYR A 163 0.58 -3.07 -13.77
N PHE A 164 -0.26 -3.52 -12.85
CA PHE A 164 -0.03 -4.72 -12.06
C PHE A 164 -1.30 -5.18 -11.36
N ASP A 165 -1.34 -6.46 -11.03
CA ASP A 165 -2.42 -7.10 -10.29
C ASP A 165 -1.96 -7.44 -8.87
N ILE A 166 -2.81 -7.20 -7.87
CA ILE A 166 -2.58 -7.63 -6.49
C ILE A 166 -3.64 -8.66 -6.11
N PHE A 167 -3.20 -9.90 -5.91
CA PHE A 167 -4.00 -11.00 -5.41
C PHE A 167 -3.89 -11.10 -3.89
N PHE A 168 -5.00 -11.34 -3.22
CA PHE A 168 -5.08 -11.58 -1.77
C PHE A 168 -6.24 -12.53 -1.44
N PRO A 169 -6.27 -13.14 -0.24
CA PRO A 169 -7.36 -14.03 0.16
C PRO A 169 -8.74 -13.36 0.06
N ALA A 170 -9.73 -14.08 -0.47
CA ALA A 170 -11.09 -13.60 -0.56
C ALA A 170 -11.70 -13.33 0.84
N GLY A 171 -12.79 -12.55 0.88
CA GLY A 171 -13.51 -12.22 2.11
C GLY A 171 -12.88 -11.10 2.95
N LEU A 172 -11.67 -10.63 2.61
CA LEU A 172 -11.05 -9.47 3.24
C LEU A 172 -11.65 -8.14 2.77
N LEU A 173 -12.18 -8.11 1.54
CA LEU A 173 -12.88 -6.98 0.95
C LEU A 173 -14.22 -7.50 0.41
N GLN A 174 -15.33 -6.89 0.82
CA GLN A 174 -16.66 -7.25 0.34
C GLN A 174 -16.91 -6.65 -1.05
N ASP A 175 -17.63 -7.35 -1.94
CA ASP A 175 -17.85 -6.90 -3.32
C ASP A 175 -18.56 -5.54 -3.43
N SER A 176 -19.49 -5.23 -2.52
CA SER A 176 -20.13 -3.89 -2.47
C SER A 176 -19.09 -2.81 -2.18
N LEU A 177 -18.28 -3.05 -1.15
CA LEU A 177 -17.25 -2.13 -0.70
C LEU A 177 -16.11 -1.99 -1.72
N ALA A 178 -15.77 -3.06 -2.44
CA ALA A 178 -14.83 -3.03 -3.55
C ALA A 178 -15.33 -2.14 -4.69
N ARG A 179 -16.62 -2.24 -5.05
CA ARG A 179 -17.22 -1.35 -6.05
C ARG A 179 -17.20 0.10 -5.63
N ASP A 180 -17.52 0.39 -4.37
CA ASP A 180 -17.47 1.75 -3.83
C ASP A 180 -16.04 2.31 -3.82
N LEU A 181 -15.05 1.47 -3.49
CA LEU A 181 -13.63 1.83 -3.57
C LEU A 181 -13.18 2.11 -5.01
N CYS A 182 -13.53 1.26 -5.98
CA CYS A 182 -13.25 1.48 -7.39
C CYS A 182 -13.87 2.80 -7.89
N ALA A 183 -15.13 3.08 -7.53
CA ALA A 183 -15.81 4.32 -7.86
C ALA A 183 -15.15 5.55 -7.19
N LEU A 184 -14.73 5.42 -5.94
CA LEU A 184 -13.98 6.46 -5.21
C LEU A 184 -12.67 6.78 -5.94
N VAL A 185 -11.89 5.77 -6.33
CA VAL A 185 -10.59 5.96 -6.99
C VAL A 185 -10.74 6.52 -8.41
N ALA A 186 -11.83 6.18 -9.11
CA ALA A 186 -12.16 6.77 -10.40
C ALA A 186 -12.53 8.27 -10.31
N SER A 187 -12.88 8.76 -9.11
CA SER A 187 -13.18 10.18 -8.90
C SER A 187 -11.91 11.04 -8.99
N PRO A 188 -11.94 12.17 -9.73
CA PRO A 188 -10.79 13.08 -9.82
C PRO A 188 -10.49 13.81 -8.50
N THR A 189 -11.37 13.74 -7.51
CA THR A 189 -11.23 14.45 -6.23
C THR A 189 -10.60 13.59 -5.13
N VAL A 190 -10.31 12.32 -5.40
CA VAL A 190 -9.73 11.41 -4.40
C VAL A 190 -8.33 11.88 -3.99
N ARG A 191 -8.06 11.85 -2.68
CA ARG A 191 -6.76 12.27 -2.12
C ARG A 191 -6.12 11.16 -1.29
N SER A 192 -4.82 11.24 -1.12
CA SER A 192 -4.08 10.38 -0.19
C SER A 192 -4.43 10.69 1.27
N ILE A 193 -4.41 9.67 2.13
CA ILE A 193 -4.48 9.86 3.57
C ILE A 193 -3.11 10.29 4.10
N CYS A 194 -2.93 11.58 4.40
CA CYS A 194 -1.62 12.16 4.76
C CYS A 194 -0.90 11.43 5.90
N GLN A 195 -1.63 11.00 6.93
CA GLN A 195 -1.04 10.30 8.09
C GLN A 195 -0.49 8.91 7.74
N ILE A 196 -1.12 8.22 6.78
CA ILE A 196 -0.71 6.85 6.37
C ILE A 196 0.37 6.93 5.30
N ALA A 197 0.34 7.98 4.47
CA ALA A 197 1.34 8.25 3.45
C ALA A 197 2.65 8.84 4.03
N ASP A 198 2.67 9.22 5.31
CA ASP A 198 3.84 9.84 5.94
C ASP A 198 4.99 8.84 6.09
N ILE A 199 6.03 9.07 5.29
CA ILE A 199 7.25 8.25 5.31
C ILE A 199 8.25 8.71 6.37
N THR A 200 8.07 9.88 7.00
CA THR A 200 9.05 10.46 7.93
C THR A 200 9.17 9.69 9.25
N GLY A 201 8.09 9.04 9.70
CA GLY A 201 8.08 8.19 10.88
C GLY A 201 8.64 6.78 10.66
N LEU A 202 8.89 6.37 9.41
CA LEU A 202 9.31 5.01 9.09
C LEU A 202 10.74 4.70 9.60
N TYR A 203 11.07 3.40 9.67
CA TYR A 203 12.40 2.89 10.03
C TYR A 203 12.88 3.36 11.41
N ALA A 204 12.04 3.17 12.42
CA ALA A 204 12.28 3.59 13.81
C ALA A 204 12.52 5.11 13.94
N GLY A 205 11.73 5.91 13.21
CA GLY A 205 11.81 7.38 13.24
C GLY A 205 12.99 7.99 12.48
N LYS A 206 13.75 7.18 11.73
CA LYS A 206 14.85 7.66 10.87
C LYS A 206 14.36 8.20 9.52
N GLY A 207 13.09 7.94 9.21
CA GLY A 207 12.44 8.33 7.98
C GLY A 207 12.80 7.46 6.79
N GLY A 208 11.83 7.30 5.91
CA GLY A 208 12.01 6.75 4.58
C GLY A 208 12.49 7.80 3.57
N MET A 209 12.78 7.30 2.38
CA MET A 209 12.92 8.09 1.18
C MET A 209 12.26 7.34 0.02
N VAL A 210 11.73 8.09 -0.95
CA VAL A 210 11.32 7.49 -2.22
C VAL A 210 12.59 7.14 -2.99
N PHE A 211 12.68 5.90 -3.43
CA PHE A 211 13.77 5.39 -4.24
C PHE A 211 13.72 6.06 -5.60
N SER A 212 14.64 7.00 -5.84
CA SER A 212 14.96 7.47 -7.17
C SER A 212 16.17 6.69 -7.67
N GLU A 213 16.05 5.99 -8.79
CA GLU A 213 17.23 5.47 -9.46
C GLU A 213 18.05 6.67 -9.93
N GLN A 214 19.19 6.95 -9.29
CA GLN A 214 20.07 8.01 -9.78
C GLN A 214 20.52 7.63 -11.19
N PRO A 215 20.38 8.50 -12.20
CA PRO A 215 21.02 8.26 -13.48
C PRO A 215 22.51 8.13 -13.21
N SER A 216 23.09 6.99 -13.60
CA SER A 216 24.54 6.81 -13.57
C SER A 216 25.18 7.97 -14.35
N PRO A 217 26.21 8.65 -13.81
CA PRO A 217 26.90 9.68 -14.58
C PRO A 217 27.43 9.04 -15.88
N PRO A 218 27.31 9.74 -17.03
CA PRO A 218 27.81 9.21 -18.30
C PRO A 218 29.31 8.91 -18.18
N PRO A 219 29.80 7.82 -18.81
CA PRO A 219 31.24 7.58 -18.89
C PRO A 219 31.88 8.77 -19.62
N TYR A 220 32.93 9.32 -19.01
CA TYR A 220 33.79 10.36 -19.61
C TYR A 220 34.53 9.83 -20.84
#